data_AF-A0A0K0FFH4-F1
#
_entry.id   AF-A0A0K0FFH4-F1
#
_cell.length_a   1.000
_cell.length_b   1.000
_cell.length_c   1.000
_cell.angle_alpha   90.00
_cell.angle_beta   90.00
_cell.angle_gamma   90.00
#
_symmetry.space_group_name_H-M   'P 1'
#
loop_
_entity.id
_entity.type
_entity.pdbx_description
1 polymer ?
#
loop_
_entity_poly.entity_id
_entity_poly.type
_entity_poly.pdbx_seq_one_letter_code
_entity_poly.pdbx_strand_id
1 'polypeptide(L)'
;MAGSYIVRNTLYTRSFLRFFADYEYRMPKNSDGRDNVALQAVFIDFLGSVEHRNKYLQCMKIYNYASGFNQNMVFVSCMRYILNLMDETPNDINYHTYEGGKMKILKKLSKKRWARDSWLSEWKFCKDDLFHHAWKQEEFGNQKIVFKGRFLANNKKCKSSDFMKLWDYDKSFIKNCEEIDHDIKSYVNYAHDEHMKALLESNITKIEE
;
A
#
# COMPACT_ATOMS: atom_id res chain seq x y z
N MET A 1 1.61 -0.72 -1.32
CA MET A 1 1.08 -0.13 -2.56
C MET A 1 2.04 0.96 -2.97
N ALA A 2 2.55 0.90 -4.20
CA ALA A 2 3.40 1.94 -4.77
C ALA A 2 2.58 3.13 -5.31
N GLY A 3 1.27 2.96 -5.56
CA GLY A 3 0.39 4.00 -6.10
C GLY A 3 -0.04 5.12 -5.15
N SER A 4 0.45 5.17 -3.91
CA SER A 4 -0.01 6.16 -2.93
C SER A 4 1.04 6.43 -1.85
N TYR A 5 1.71 7.59 -1.94
CA TYR A 5 2.71 8.04 -0.98
C TYR A 5 2.80 9.57 -0.97
N ILE A 6 3.28 10.13 0.13
CA ILE A 6 3.57 11.56 0.27
C ILE A 6 5.07 11.72 0.50
N VAL A 7 5.68 12.60 -0.27
CA VAL A 7 7.13 12.84 -0.26
C VAL A 7 7.41 14.30 0.02
N ARG A 8 8.25 14.57 1.02
CA ARG A 8 8.77 15.93 1.25
C ARG A 8 9.86 16.22 0.23
N ASN A 9 9.84 17.41 -0.36
CA ASN A 9 10.85 17.82 -1.32
C ASN A 9 12.20 18.07 -0.63
N THR A 10 13.02 17.03 -0.51
CA THR A 10 14.36 17.05 0.10
C THR A 10 15.34 16.28 -0.77
N LEU A 11 16.64 16.47 -0.56
CA LEU A 11 17.67 15.68 -1.25
C LEU A 11 17.50 14.18 -0.96
N TYR A 12 17.23 13.81 0.29
CA TYR A 12 16.99 12.42 0.70
C TYR A 12 15.88 11.77 -0.13
N THR A 13 14.72 12.43 -0.23
CA THR A 13 13.57 11.86 -0.91
C THR A 13 13.74 11.84 -2.43
N ARG A 14 14.43 12.82 -3.02
CA ARG A 14 14.79 12.78 -4.45
C ARG A 14 15.74 11.62 -4.75
N SER A 15 16.72 11.36 -3.88
CA SER A 15 17.61 10.20 -4.00
C SER A 15 16.84 8.89 -3.90
N PHE A 16 15.90 8.77 -2.94
CA PHE A 16 15.01 7.61 -2.84
C PHE A 16 14.19 7.39 -4.12
N LEU A 17 13.54 8.43 -4.65
CA LEU A 17 12.72 8.31 -5.85
C LEU A 17 13.54 7.90 -7.08
N ARG A 18 14.76 8.43 -7.23
CA ARG A 18 15.68 8.02 -8.29
C ARG A 18 16.13 6.58 -8.12
N PHE A 19 16.51 6.19 -6.91
CA PHE A 19 16.86 4.80 -6.59
C PHE A 19 15.71 3.83 -6.89
N PHE A 20 14.48 4.20 -6.51
CA PHE A 20 13.30 3.40 -6.78
C PHE A 20 13.02 3.26 -8.28
N ALA A 21 13.16 4.35 -9.05
CA ALA A 21 13.01 4.30 -10.50
C ALA A 21 14.07 3.39 -11.14
N ASP A 22 15.35 3.57 -10.79
CA ASP A 22 16.46 2.77 -11.31
C ASP A 22 16.40 1.29 -10.86
N TYR A 23 15.55 0.96 -9.88
CA TYR A 23 15.37 -0.41 -9.41
C TYR A 23 14.79 -1.34 -10.48
N GLU A 24 14.12 -0.79 -11.51
CA GLU A 24 13.62 -1.60 -12.63
C GLU A 24 14.72 -2.44 -13.30
N TYR A 25 15.96 -1.93 -13.32
CA TYR A 25 17.11 -2.63 -13.90
C TYR A 25 17.66 -3.76 -13.01
N ARG A 26 17.23 -3.82 -11.74
CA ARG A 26 17.61 -4.87 -10.78
C ARG A 26 16.56 -5.97 -10.66
N MET A 27 15.37 -5.74 -11.20
CA MET A 27 14.27 -6.71 -11.13
C MET A 27 14.61 -7.98 -11.94
N PRO A 28 14.23 -9.17 -11.45
CA PRO A 28 14.30 -10.40 -12.23
C PRO A 28 13.56 -10.26 -13.55
N LYS A 29 14.11 -10.81 -14.65
CA LYS A 29 13.55 -10.67 -16.00
C LYS A 29 12.13 -11.25 -16.15
N ASN A 30 11.80 -12.24 -15.34
CA ASN A 30 10.50 -12.91 -15.25
C ASN A 30 9.52 -12.21 -14.29
N SER A 31 9.91 -11.12 -13.64
CA SER A 31 9.05 -10.43 -12.68
C SER A 31 7.85 -9.78 -13.37
N ASP A 32 6.65 -10.16 -12.93
CA ASP A 32 5.37 -9.64 -13.42
C ASP A 32 4.66 -8.70 -12.42
N GLY A 33 5.14 -8.65 -11.17
CA GLY A 33 4.58 -7.82 -10.10
C GLY A 33 5.01 -6.34 -10.09
N ARG A 34 5.95 -5.96 -10.97
CA ARG A 34 6.48 -4.60 -11.15
C ARG A 34 6.80 -3.89 -9.82
N ASP A 35 6.44 -2.62 -9.72
CA ASP A 35 6.72 -1.70 -8.62
C ASP A 35 6.17 -2.15 -7.27
N ASN A 36 4.94 -2.68 -7.23
CA ASN A 36 4.28 -3.04 -5.98
C ASN A 36 4.94 -4.22 -5.26
N VAL A 37 5.44 -5.18 -6.04
CA VAL A 37 6.17 -6.34 -5.52
C VAL A 37 7.60 -5.94 -5.16
N ALA A 38 8.28 -5.18 -6.03
CA ALA A 38 9.67 -4.74 -5.82
C ALA A 38 9.83 -3.78 -4.62
N LEU A 39 8.81 -2.97 -4.31
CA LEU A 39 8.89 -1.87 -3.33
C LEU A 39 9.46 -2.28 -1.96
N GLN A 40 9.21 -3.51 -1.50
CA GLN A 40 9.69 -3.93 -0.19
C GLN A 40 11.21 -4.16 -0.18
N ALA A 41 11.75 -4.71 -1.27
CA ALA A 41 13.19 -4.86 -1.45
C ALA A 41 13.87 -3.51 -1.72
N VAL A 42 13.19 -2.60 -2.46
CA VAL A 42 13.67 -1.22 -2.65
C VAL A 42 13.91 -0.55 -1.31
N PHE A 43 13.00 -0.69 -0.34
CA PHE A 43 13.19 -0.12 0.99
C PHE A 43 14.42 -0.71 1.68
N ILE A 44 14.56 -2.03 1.73
CA ILE A 44 15.70 -2.67 2.40
C ILE A 44 17.03 -2.26 1.75
N ASP A 45 17.10 -2.31 0.42
CA ASP A 45 18.33 -1.97 -0.32
C ASP A 45 18.69 -0.49 -0.21
N PHE A 46 17.70 0.40 -0.20
CA PHE A 46 17.93 1.83 -0.05
C PHE A 46 18.39 2.20 1.36
N LEU A 47 17.83 1.54 2.38
CA LEU A 47 18.27 1.69 3.77
C LEU A 47 19.68 1.12 3.98
N GLY A 48 20.14 0.22 3.09
CA GLY A 48 21.51 -0.29 3.08
C GLY A 48 21.85 -1.17 4.29
N SER A 49 20.84 -1.78 4.92
CA SER A 49 21.07 -2.57 6.13
C SER A 49 21.83 -3.86 5.83
N VAL A 50 22.88 -4.10 6.62
CA VAL A 50 23.63 -5.37 6.66
C VAL A 50 23.04 -6.35 7.69
N GLU A 51 22.18 -5.85 8.57
CA GLU A 51 21.47 -6.66 9.54
C GLU A 51 20.50 -7.59 8.81
N HIS A 52 20.41 -8.84 9.26
CA HIS A 52 19.57 -9.88 8.63
C HIS A 52 19.96 -10.27 7.19
N ARG A 53 21.23 -10.09 6.79
CA ARG A 53 21.73 -10.42 5.43
C ARG A 53 21.32 -11.81 4.94
N ASN A 54 21.42 -12.85 5.77
CA ASN A 54 21.06 -14.22 5.38
C ASN A 54 19.56 -14.34 5.05
N LYS A 55 18.71 -13.66 5.82
CA LYS A 55 17.26 -13.58 5.57
C LYS A 55 16.97 -12.81 4.27
N TYR A 56 17.65 -11.69 4.04
CA TYR A 56 17.54 -10.94 2.80
C TYR A 56 17.92 -11.79 1.57
N LEU A 57 19.05 -12.50 1.63
CA LEU A 57 19.48 -13.37 0.54
C LEU A 57 18.48 -14.49 0.27
N GLN A 58 17.82 -15.03 1.30
CA GLN A 58 16.72 -15.98 1.10
C GLN A 58 15.55 -15.35 0.35
N CYS A 59 15.11 -14.15 0.72
CA CYS A 59 14.04 -13.46 0.01
C CYS A 59 14.42 -13.16 -1.45
N MET A 60 15.65 -12.76 -1.71
CA MET A 60 16.12 -12.51 -3.08
C MET A 60 16.20 -13.80 -3.92
N LYS A 61 16.51 -14.96 -3.33
CA LYS A 61 16.39 -16.25 -4.03
C LYS A 61 14.97 -16.50 -4.50
N ILE A 62 13.97 -16.22 -3.64
CA ILE A 62 12.55 -16.34 -3.99
C ILE A 62 12.20 -15.38 -5.11
N TYR A 63 12.67 -14.14 -5.04
CA TYR A 63 12.37 -13.13 -6.04
C TYR A 63 12.78 -13.55 -7.46
N ASN A 64 13.96 -14.16 -7.59
CA ASN A 64 14.53 -14.56 -8.88
C ASN A 64 13.65 -15.53 -9.69
N TYR A 65 12.80 -16.32 -9.02
CA TYR A 65 11.88 -17.23 -9.71
C TYR A 65 10.40 -16.85 -9.56
N ALA A 66 10.06 -15.92 -8.67
CA ALA A 66 8.68 -15.56 -8.38
C ALA A 66 7.96 -14.99 -9.60
N SER A 67 6.84 -15.61 -9.96
CA SER A 67 5.90 -15.16 -10.98
C SER A 67 4.48 -15.54 -10.55
N GLY A 68 3.53 -14.72 -10.98
CA GLY A 68 2.13 -14.84 -10.61
C GLY A 68 1.90 -14.37 -9.18
N PHE A 69 0.61 -14.26 -8.83
CA PHE A 69 0.20 -13.67 -7.56
C PHE A 69 0.80 -14.40 -6.34
N ASN A 70 0.67 -15.72 -6.27
CA ASN A 70 1.04 -16.50 -5.08
C ASN A 70 2.55 -16.39 -4.76
N GLN A 71 3.43 -16.64 -5.74
CA GLN A 71 4.87 -16.59 -5.51
C GLN A 71 5.35 -15.17 -5.19
N ASN A 72 4.78 -14.16 -5.84
CA ASN A 72 5.03 -12.76 -5.51
C ASN A 72 4.65 -12.44 -4.05
N MET A 73 3.55 -13.01 -3.54
CA MET A 73 3.15 -12.81 -2.14
C MET A 73 4.08 -13.52 -1.15
N VAL A 74 4.69 -14.65 -1.51
CA VAL A 74 5.77 -15.29 -0.72
C VAL A 74 6.96 -14.34 -0.60
N PHE A 75 7.44 -13.79 -1.72
CA PHE A 75 8.52 -12.81 -1.73
C PHE A 75 8.20 -11.54 -0.92
N VAL A 76 7.02 -10.94 -1.15
CA VAL A 76 6.58 -9.73 -0.43
C VAL A 76 6.49 -10.01 1.07
N SER A 77 5.96 -11.17 1.48
CA SER A 77 5.87 -11.53 2.89
C SER A 77 7.24 -11.76 3.52
N CYS A 78 8.17 -12.38 2.80
CA CYS A 78 9.56 -12.55 3.19
C CYS A 78 10.23 -11.19 3.45
N MET A 79 10.17 -10.25 2.50
CA MET A 79 10.77 -8.91 2.68
C MET A 79 10.08 -8.09 3.78
N ARG A 80 8.76 -8.19 3.91
CA ARG A 80 8.02 -7.53 5.01
C ARG A 80 8.46 -8.00 6.39
N TYR A 81 8.86 -9.27 6.53
CA TYR A 81 9.39 -9.77 7.80
C TYR A 81 10.70 -9.07 8.18
N ILE A 82 11.61 -8.88 7.22
CA ILE A 82 12.86 -8.14 7.46
C ILE A 82 12.55 -6.68 7.82
N LEU A 83 11.64 -6.03 7.10
CA LEU A 83 11.19 -4.68 7.42
C LEU A 83 10.55 -4.56 8.81
N ASN A 84 9.92 -5.62 9.33
CA ASN A 84 9.39 -5.63 10.70
C ASN A 84 10.50 -5.75 11.75
N LEU A 85 11.57 -6.51 11.46
CA LEU A 85 12.73 -6.61 12.35
C LEU A 85 13.50 -5.28 12.42
N MET A 86 13.56 -4.57 11.29
CA MET A 86 14.21 -3.25 11.17
C MET A 86 13.35 -2.07 11.66
N ASP A 87 12.10 -2.30 12.08
CA ASP A 87 11.21 -1.21 12.50
C ASP A 87 11.71 -0.57 13.81
N GLU A 88 11.93 0.74 13.79
CA GLU A 88 12.32 1.53 14.96
C GLU A 88 11.15 1.71 15.96
N THR A 89 9.93 1.34 15.56
CA THR A 89 8.68 1.55 16.31
C THR A 89 7.78 0.29 16.39
N PRO A 90 8.29 -0.88 16.82
CA PRO A 90 7.59 -2.17 16.68
C PRO A 90 6.22 -2.23 17.39
N ASN A 91 6.06 -1.46 18.46
CA ASN A 91 4.83 -1.40 19.26
C ASN A 91 3.82 -0.33 18.80
N ASP A 92 4.16 0.51 17.80
CA ASP A 92 3.25 1.53 17.29
C ASP A 92 2.18 0.90 16.38
N ILE A 93 0.90 1.14 16.67
CA ILE A 93 -0.21 0.55 15.91
C ILE A 93 -0.50 1.25 14.58
N ASN A 94 0.10 2.40 14.31
CA ASN A 94 -0.17 3.24 13.16
C ASN A 94 0.87 3.15 12.06
N TYR A 95 2.14 2.95 12.39
CA TYR A 95 3.19 2.94 11.37
C TYR A 95 4.45 2.18 11.81
N HIS A 96 5.26 1.79 10.84
CA HIS A 96 6.67 1.49 11.03
C HIS A 96 7.51 2.70 10.70
N THR A 97 8.69 2.79 11.29
CA THR A 97 9.62 3.91 11.13
C THR A 97 11.01 3.40 10.80
N TYR A 98 11.69 4.11 9.90
CA TYR A 98 13.06 3.82 9.48
C TYR A 98 13.85 5.13 9.31
N GLU A 99 15.17 5.03 9.39
CA GLU A 99 16.11 6.12 9.18
C GLU A 99 15.87 7.30 10.13
N GLY A 100 15.63 7.02 11.41
CA GLY A 100 15.40 8.01 12.45
C GLY A 100 14.16 8.86 12.18
N GLY A 101 13.08 8.26 11.67
CA GLY A 101 11.83 8.98 11.40
C GLY A 101 11.66 9.52 9.97
N LYS A 102 12.67 9.41 9.10
CA LYS A 102 12.61 9.95 7.73
C LYS A 102 11.62 9.19 6.84
N MET A 103 11.44 7.90 7.10
CA MET A 103 10.54 7.04 6.34
C MET A 103 9.51 6.41 7.26
N LYS A 104 8.25 6.44 6.82
CA LYS A 104 7.13 5.84 7.56
C LYS A 104 6.26 5.02 6.63
N ILE A 105 5.98 3.78 7.04
CA ILE A 105 5.03 2.90 6.35
C ILE A 105 3.80 2.79 7.23
N LEU A 106 2.65 3.25 6.75
CA LEU A 106 1.40 3.19 7.50
C LEU A 106 0.86 1.75 7.60
N LYS A 107 0.40 1.37 8.79
CA LYS A 107 -0.28 0.10 9.04
C LYS A 107 -1.71 0.15 8.48
N LYS A 108 -2.25 -1.01 8.08
CA LYS A 108 -3.55 -1.13 7.38
C LYS A 108 -4.74 -0.51 8.14
N LEU A 109 -4.73 -0.59 9.47
CA LEU A 109 -5.79 -0.04 10.35
C LEU A 109 -5.43 1.33 10.94
N SER A 110 -4.36 1.98 10.46
CA SER A 110 -4.02 3.32 10.95
C SER A 110 -5.12 4.31 10.59
N LYS A 111 -5.50 5.16 11.54
CA LYS A 111 -6.37 6.32 11.28
C LYS A 111 -5.75 7.36 10.34
N LYS A 112 -4.45 7.23 10.05
CA LYS A 112 -3.71 8.11 9.13
C LYS A 112 -3.71 7.60 7.68
N ARG A 113 -4.29 6.43 7.41
CA ARG A 113 -4.46 5.91 6.04
C ARG A 113 -5.35 6.87 5.25
N TRP A 114 -5.04 7.06 3.97
CA TRP A 114 -5.77 8.01 3.13
C TRP A 114 -6.24 7.42 1.80
N ALA A 115 -5.86 6.18 1.48
CA ALA A 115 -6.26 5.52 0.25
C ALA A 115 -6.68 4.08 0.53
N ARG A 116 -7.75 3.64 -0.13
CA ARG A 116 -8.18 2.24 -0.13
C ARG A 116 -8.90 1.88 -1.42
N ASP A 117 -8.94 0.59 -1.69
CA ASP A 117 -9.86 0.04 -2.68
C ASP A 117 -11.31 0.18 -2.21
N SER A 118 -12.18 0.46 -3.16
CA SER A 118 -13.57 0.82 -2.85
C SER A 118 -14.48 -0.39 -2.79
N TRP A 119 -14.16 -1.45 -3.53
CA TRP A 119 -14.85 -2.74 -3.45
C TRP A 119 -14.75 -3.37 -2.05
N LEU A 120 -13.75 -3.00 -1.23
CA LEU A 120 -13.59 -3.46 0.15
C LEU A 120 -14.76 -3.09 1.08
N SER A 121 -15.61 -2.16 0.66
CA SER A 121 -16.78 -1.73 1.41
C SER A 121 -17.99 -1.52 0.49
N GLU A 122 -18.14 -2.38 -0.51
CA GLU A 122 -19.25 -2.33 -1.48
C GLU A 122 -19.38 -0.97 -2.17
N TRP A 123 -18.25 -0.32 -2.47
CA TRP A 123 -18.18 1.00 -3.11
C TRP A 123 -18.74 2.17 -2.26
N LYS A 124 -19.08 1.92 -0.99
CA LYS A 124 -19.52 2.93 -0.04
C LYS A 124 -18.32 3.63 0.61
N PHE A 125 -18.54 4.83 1.13
CA PHE A 125 -17.50 5.66 1.70
C PHE A 125 -18.00 6.45 2.91
N CYS A 126 -17.08 6.98 3.70
CA CYS A 126 -17.39 7.83 4.83
C CYS A 126 -16.58 9.14 4.79
N LYS A 127 -16.78 10.02 5.78
CA LYS A 127 -16.11 11.32 5.87
C LYS A 127 -14.59 11.26 6.08
N ASP A 128 -14.06 10.13 6.55
CA ASP A 128 -12.64 9.94 6.81
C ASP A 128 -11.90 9.36 5.58
N ASP A 129 -12.62 8.91 4.56
CA ASP A 129 -12.02 8.42 3.31
C ASP A 129 -11.57 9.60 2.43
N LEU A 130 -10.26 9.66 2.11
CA LEU A 130 -9.72 10.73 1.26
C LEU A 130 -9.61 10.31 -0.21
N PHE A 131 -9.05 9.13 -0.49
CA PHE A 131 -8.84 8.61 -1.84
C PHE A 131 -9.42 7.21 -2.01
N HIS A 132 -10.19 7.04 -3.07
CA HIS A 132 -10.78 5.79 -3.48
C HIS A 132 -10.08 5.24 -4.71
N HIS A 133 -9.46 4.07 -4.59
CA HIS A 133 -8.92 3.33 -5.72
C HIS A 133 -10.01 2.46 -6.37
N ALA A 134 -9.73 2.07 -7.62
CA ALA A 134 -10.51 1.16 -8.45
C ALA A 134 -11.92 1.62 -8.88
N TRP A 135 -12.25 2.92 -8.79
CA TRP A 135 -13.50 3.44 -9.38
C TRP A 135 -13.41 3.48 -10.91
N LYS A 136 -13.70 2.34 -11.56
CA LYS A 136 -13.71 2.18 -13.02
C LYS A 136 -15.12 1.87 -13.49
N GLN A 137 -15.54 2.49 -14.60
CA GLN A 137 -16.89 2.32 -15.15
C GLN A 137 -17.29 0.85 -15.38
N GLU A 138 -16.33 0.01 -15.79
CA GLU A 138 -16.53 -1.43 -16.03
C GLU A 138 -16.80 -2.22 -14.74
N GLU A 139 -16.17 -1.84 -13.63
CA GLU A 139 -16.33 -2.48 -12.31
C GLU A 139 -17.66 -2.09 -11.63
N PHE A 140 -18.29 -1.00 -12.09
CA PHE A 140 -19.58 -0.51 -11.60
C PHE A 140 -20.80 -1.15 -12.28
N GLY A 141 -20.60 -2.04 -13.26
CA GLY A 141 -21.62 -2.87 -13.92
C GLY A 141 -23.06 -2.35 -13.85
N ASN A 142 -23.48 -1.56 -14.85
CA ASN A 142 -24.87 -1.19 -15.17
C ASN A 142 -25.84 -0.65 -14.08
N GLN A 143 -25.48 -0.55 -12.79
CA GLN A 143 -26.55 -0.48 -11.77
C GLN A 143 -26.62 0.75 -10.86
N LYS A 144 -25.60 1.60 -10.70
CA LYS A 144 -25.78 2.79 -9.82
C LYS A 144 -24.97 4.00 -10.26
N ILE A 145 -25.68 5.09 -10.55
CA ILE A 145 -25.09 6.42 -10.76
C ILE A 145 -24.69 6.96 -9.38
N VAL A 146 -23.42 6.76 -8.99
CA VAL A 146 -22.92 7.28 -7.70
C VAL A 146 -22.83 8.79 -7.76
N PHE A 147 -22.18 9.34 -8.78
CA PHE A 147 -22.12 10.79 -9.03
C PHE A 147 -23.26 11.20 -9.95
N LYS A 148 -24.15 12.07 -9.48
CA LYS A 148 -25.35 12.49 -10.22
C LYS A 148 -25.02 13.36 -11.43
N GLY A 149 -23.86 13.99 -11.42
CA GLY A 149 -23.39 14.86 -12.48
C GLY A 149 -21.89 14.74 -12.68
N ARG A 150 -21.43 15.20 -13.84
CA ARG A 150 -20.00 15.30 -14.14
C ARG A 150 -19.37 16.37 -13.25
N PHE A 151 -18.21 16.05 -12.68
CA PHE A 151 -17.40 17.04 -11.97
C PHE A 151 -16.81 18.04 -12.98
N LEU A 152 -17.35 19.26 -13.00
CA LEU A 152 -16.92 20.35 -13.88
C LEU A 152 -16.09 21.37 -13.09
N ALA A 153 -14.81 21.07 -12.92
CA ALA A 153 -13.84 21.93 -12.24
C ALA A 153 -13.40 23.12 -13.10
N ASN A 154 -13.18 24.26 -12.43
CA ASN A 154 -12.43 25.39 -12.96
C ASN A 154 -11.79 26.17 -11.81
N ASN A 155 -10.86 27.07 -12.11
CA ASN A 155 -10.08 27.79 -11.08
C ASN A 155 -10.98 28.54 -10.07
N LYS A 156 -12.05 29.19 -10.53
CA LYS A 156 -13.00 29.92 -9.67
C LYS A 156 -13.74 28.96 -8.74
N LYS A 157 -14.25 27.86 -9.27
CA LYS A 157 -14.98 26.81 -8.55
C LYS A 157 -14.10 26.09 -7.52
N CYS A 158 -12.86 25.75 -7.88
CA CYS A 158 -11.92 25.07 -6.99
C CYS A 158 -11.43 25.94 -5.83
N LYS A 159 -11.41 27.27 -6.00
CA LYS A 159 -11.08 28.24 -4.96
C LYS A 159 -12.29 28.73 -4.15
N SER A 160 -13.49 28.32 -4.54
CA SER A 160 -14.73 28.71 -3.87
C SER A 160 -14.97 27.87 -2.61
N SER A 161 -15.62 28.47 -1.61
CA SER A 161 -16.19 27.74 -0.46
C SER A 161 -17.24 26.69 -0.89
N ASP A 162 -17.81 26.84 -2.08
CA ASP A 162 -18.77 25.90 -2.66
C ASP A 162 -18.12 24.71 -3.36
N PHE A 163 -16.79 24.57 -3.33
CA PHE A 163 -16.10 23.45 -3.98
C PHE A 163 -16.69 22.09 -3.62
N MET A 164 -16.99 21.87 -2.34
CA MET A 164 -17.56 20.60 -1.87
C MET A 164 -18.96 20.33 -2.45
N LYS A 165 -19.71 21.36 -2.83
CA LYS A 165 -21.04 21.22 -3.46
C LYS A 165 -20.94 20.72 -4.91
N LEU A 166 -19.75 20.75 -5.52
CA LEU A 166 -19.52 20.23 -6.87
C LEU A 166 -19.49 18.71 -6.92
N TRP A 167 -19.26 18.07 -5.78
CA TRP A 167 -19.36 16.63 -5.61
C TRP A 167 -20.81 16.28 -5.27
N ASP A 168 -21.67 16.21 -6.28
CA ASP A 168 -23.05 15.72 -6.14
C ASP A 168 -23.11 14.21 -6.38
N TYR A 169 -23.45 13.48 -5.33
CA TYR A 169 -23.53 12.03 -5.33
C TYR A 169 -24.77 11.54 -4.57
N ASP A 170 -25.11 10.28 -4.81
CA ASP A 170 -26.17 9.60 -4.07
C ASP A 170 -25.71 9.33 -2.63
N LYS A 171 -26.47 9.88 -1.67
CA LYS A 171 -26.18 9.74 -0.23
C LYS A 171 -26.33 8.30 0.26
N SER A 172 -26.97 7.41 -0.50
CA SER A 172 -27.03 5.98 -0.19
C SER A 172 -25.65 5.30 -0.17
N PHE A 173 -24.64 5.93 -0.75
CA PHE A 173 -23.25 5.48 -0.73
C PHE A 173 -22.45 5.97 0.49
N ILE A 174 -23.02 6.86 1.32
CA ILE A 174 -22.40 7.26 2.58
C ILE A 174 -22.76 6.26 3.67
N LYS A 175 -21.75 5.80 4.42
CA LYS A 175 -21.90 5.04 5.67
C LYS A 175 -21.23 5.76 6.84
N ASN A 176 -21.53 5.30 8.06
CA ASN A 176 -20.74 5.64 9.23
C ASN A 176 -19.30 5.07 9.06
N CYS A 177 -18.28 5.83 9.46
CA CYS A 177 -16.89 5.37 9.38
C CYS A 177 -16.63 4.12 10.22
N GLU A 178 -17.33 3.93 11.34
CA GLU A 178 -17.22 2.72 12.16
C GLU A 178 -17.68 1.47 11.40
N GLU A 179 -18.74 1.58 10.59
CA GLU A 179 -19.20 0.50 9.73
C GLU A 179 -18.21 0.20 8.60
N ILE A 180 -17.65 1.25 7.98
CA ILE A 180 -16.61 1.10 6.95
C ILE A 180 -15.35 0.43 7.53
N ASP A 181 -14.91 0.83 8.72
CA ASP A 181 -13.77 0.23 9.41
C ASP A 181 -14.04 -1.24 9.77
N HIS A 182 -15.27 -1.55 10.20
CA HIS A 182 -15.70 -2.93 10.45
C HIS A 182 -15.65 -3.79 9.18
N ASP A 183 -16.22 -3.31 8.07
CA ASP A 183 -16.19 -4.00 6.77
C ASP A 183 -14.74 -4.29 6.33
N ILE A 184 -13.87 -3.29 6.43
CA ILE A 184 -12.45 -3.39 6.04
C ILE A 184 -11.66 -4.31 6.96
N LYS A 185 -11.99 -4.40 8.25
CA LYS A 185 -11.27 -5.23 9.22
C LYS A 185 -11.25 -6.70 8.83
N SER A 186 -12.34 -7.19 8.23
CA SER A 186 -12.41 -8.57 7.72
C SER A 186 -11.34 -8.85 6.66
N TYR A 187 -11.19 -7.96 5.68
CA TYR A 187 -10.15 -8.03 4.64
C TYR A 187 -8.73 -7.85 5.19
N VAL A 188 -8.57 -7.01 6.22
CA VAL A 188 -7.28 -6.87 6.89
C VAL A 188 -6.87 -8.17 7.57
N ASN A 189 -7.78 -8.83 8.27
CA ASN A 189 -7.54 -10.12 8.92
C ASN A 189 -7.22 -11.19 7.87
N TYR A 190 -8.03 -11.31 6.81
CA TYR A 190 -7.77 -12.23 5.71
C TYR A 190 -6.38 -12.00 5.10
N ALA A 191 -6.03 -10.75 4.81
CA ALA A 191 -4.71 -10.42 4.26
C ALA A 191 -3.56 -10.67 5.23
N HIS A 192 -3.81 -10.66 6.54
CA HIS A 192 -2.83 -11.06 7.55
C HIS A 192 -2.63 -12.58 7.52
N ASP A 193 -3.71 -13.37 7.46
CA ASP A 193 -3.63 -14.83 7.39
C ASP A 193 -2.88 -15.29 6.12
N GLU A 194 -3.18 -14.70 4.97
CA GLU A 194 -2.46 -14.97 3.72
C GLU A 194 -0.98 -14.56 3.81
N HIS A 195 -0.69 -13.44 4.47
CA HIS A 195 0.69 -13.05 4.74
C HIS A 195 1.43 -14.07 5.61
N MET A 196 0.78 -14.61 6.65
CA MET A 196 1.39 -15.60 7.53
C MET A 196 1.66 -16.92 6.80
N LYS A 197 0.74 -17.39 5.95
CA LYS A 197 0.96 -18.57 5.10
C LYS A 197 2.16 -18.38 4.17
N ALA A 198 2.19 -17.27 3.44
CA ALA A 198 3.26 -16.91 2.53
C ALA A 198 4.61 -16.74 3.25
N LEU A 199 4.60 -16.21 4.48
CA LEU A 199 5.79 -16.08 5.32
C LEU A 199 6.36 -17.45 5.71
N LEU A 200 5.50 -18.39 6.13
CA LEU A 200 5.94 -19.76 6.46
C LEU A 200 6.52 -20.48 5.23
N GLU A 201 5.89 -20.31 4.07
CA GLU A 201 6.36 -20.88 2.80
C GLU A 201 7.76 -20.35 2.41
N SER A 202 8.07 -19.08 2.73
CA SER A 202 9.38 -18.48 2.44
C SER A 202 10.54 -19.12 3.21
N ASN A 203 10.25 -19.87 4.29
CA ASN A 203 11.20 -20.43 5.25
C ASN A 203 12.13 -19.39 5.94
N ILE A 204 11.85 -18.09 5.83
CA ILE A 204 12.70 -17.03 6.40
C ILE A 204 12.82 -17.08 7.93
N THR A 205 11.78 -17.57 8.61
CA THR A 205 11.73 -17.70 10.08
C THR A 205 12.62 -18.81 10.62
N LYS A 206 13.05 -19.75 9.75
CA LYS A 206 13.95 -20.86 10.11
C LYS A 206 15.43 -20.52 9.94
N ILE A 207 15.75 -19.35 9.40
CA ILE A 207 17.12 -18.91 9.19
C ILE A 207 17.64 -18.32 10.49
N GLU A 208 18.68 -18.92 11.06
CA GLU A 208 19.43 -18.34 12.17
C GLU A 208 20.39 -17.25 11.67
N GLU A 209 20.77 -16.33 12.55
CA GLU A 209 21.68 -15.22 12.23
C GLU A 209 23.14 -15.59 12.40
#